data_AF-A0AAW6ZT52-F1
#
_entry.id   AF-A0AAW6ZT52-F1
#
_cell.length_a   1.000
_cell.length_b   1.000
_cell.length_c   1.000
_cell.angle_alpha   90.00
_cell.angle_beta   90.00
_cell.angle_gamma   90.00
#
_symmetry.space_group_name_H-M   'P 1'
#
loop_
_entity.id
_entity.type
_entity.pdbx_description
1 polymer ?
#
loop_
_entity_poly.entity_id
_entity_poly.type
_entity_poly.pdbx_seq_one_letter_code
_entity_poly.pdbx_strand_id
1 'polypeptide(L)'
;MYDRQYKYAYWREERKKGKWHYILKSFFMICCALLLGKVIGLFIFGELHSLSDIWEQLPADVFIMMLVGFPISVLGWYHEESKFFRALRRKEKRLKGNQNKPK
;
A
#
# COMPACT_ATOMS: atom_id res chain seq x y z
N MET A 1 8.07 8.43 -21.87
CA MET A 1 8.12 6.94 -21.86
C MET A 1 9.12 6.36 -20.86
N TYR A 2 9.83 7.18 -20.07
CA TYR A 2 10.94 6.77 -19.18
C TYR A 2 10.48 6.31 -17.77
N ASP A 3 9.37 6.85 -17.27
CA ASP A 3 8.91 6.68 -15.90
C ASP A 3 8.56 5.23 -15.52
N ARG A 4 7.88 4.51 -16.44
CA ARG A 4 7.43 3.14 -16.17
C ARG A 4 8.59 2.15 -15.96
N GLN A 5 9.70 2.29 -16.68
CA GLN A 5 10.83 1.36 -16.53
C GLN A 5 11.52 1.54 -15.18
N TYR A 6 11.63 2.78 -14.72
CA TYR A 6 12.13 3.11 -13.39
C TYR A 6 11.21 2.56 -12.30
N LYS A 7 9.89 2.73 -12.45
CA LYS A 7 8.90 2.17 -11.54
C LYS A 7 8.96 0.64 -11.46
N TYR A 8 9.25 -0.05 -12.57
CA TYR A 8 9.45 -1.51 -12.57
C TYR A 8 10.77 -1.96 -11.94
N ALA A 9 11.85 -1.18 -12.11
CA ALA A 9 13.12 -1.45 -11.46
C ALA A 9 13.00 -1.27 -9.95
N TYR A 10 12.39 -0.16 -9.52
CA TYR A 10 12.07 0.12 -8.12
C TYR A 10 11.20 -0.98 -7.50
N TRP A 11 10.08 -1.36 -8.15
CA TRP A 11 9.22 -2.44 -7.64
C TRP A 11 9.93 -3.80 -7.57
N ARG A 12 10.90 -4.06 -8.46
CA ARG A 12 11.70 -5.29 -8.41
C ARG A 12 12.61 -5.31 -7.18
N GLU A 13 13.19 -4.17 -6.81
CA GLU A 13 13.98 -4.02 -5.59
C GLU A 13 13.10 -4.08 -4.33
N GLU A 14 11.95 -3.42 -4.35
CA GLU A 14 10.95 -3.47 -3.27
C GLU A 14 10.46 -4.91 -3.03
N ARG A 15 10.27 -5.71 -4.10
CA ARG A 15 9.94 -7.14 -3.98
C ARG A 15 10.99 -7.97 -3.27
N LYS A 16 12.27 -7.62 -3.36
CA LYS A 16 13.35 -8.34 -2.65
C LYS A 16 13.28 -8.13 -1.14
N LYS A 17 12.71 -7.01 -0.67
CA LYS A 17 12.48 -6.73 0.76
C LYS A 17 11.33 -7.57 1.34
N GLY A 18 10.51 -8.16 0.48
CA GLY A 18 9.46 -9.11 0.84
C GLY A 18 8.09 -8.50 1.08
N LYS A 19 7.06 -9.35 0.92
CA LYS A 19 5.64 -8.99 1.04
C LYS A 19 5.30 -8.36 2.40
N TRP A 20 5.85 -8.90 3.48
CA TRP A 20 5.60 -8.39 4.84
C TRP A 20 6.14 -6.99 5.08
N HIS A 21 7.30 -6.65 4.51
CA HIS A 21 7.88 -5.31 4.65
C HIS A 21 6.99 -4.24 4.01
N TYR A 22 6.46 -4.52 2.81
CA TYR A 22 5.51 -3.60 2.16
C TYR A 22 4.20 -3.50 2.93
N ILE A 23 3.62 -4.63 3.34
CA ILE A 23 2.37 -4.63 4.10
C ILE A 23 2.52 -3.84 5.38
N LEU A 24 3.59 -4.03 6.15
CA LEU A 24 3.87 -3.28 7.38
C LEU A 24 4.07 -1.79 7.12
N LYS A 25 4.83 -1.42 6.08
CA LYS A 25 5.07 -0.01 5.71
C LYS A 25 3.76 0.68 5.31
N SER A 26 2.97 0.05 4.43
CA SER A 26 1.68 0.58 4.00
C SER A 26 0.67 0.64 5.14
N PHE A 27 0.63 -0.39 5.98
CA PHE A 27 -0.22 -0.44 7.17
C PHE A 27 0.13 0.70 8.13
N PHE A 28 1.41 0.90 8.41
CA PHE A 28 1.88 1.98 9.27
C PHE A 28 1.51 3.36 8.70
N MET A 29 1.65 3.58 7.39
CA MET A 29 1.22 4.83 6.75
C MET A 29 -0.29 5.07 6.89
N ILE A 30 -1.12 4.03 6.74
CA ILE A 30 -2.57 4.13 6.93
C ILE A 30 -2.90 4.46 8.39
N CYS A 31 -2.26 3.79 9.35
CA CYS A 31 -2.43 4.09 10.77
C CYS A 31 -2.06 5.54 11.10
N CYS A 32 -0.92 6.04 10.59
CA CYS A 32 -0.54 7.44 10.77
C CYS A 32 -1.58 8.41 10.18
N ALA A 33 -2.10 8.13 8.98
CA ALA A 33 -3.12 8.96 8.34
C ALA A 33 -4.42 8.99 9.15
N LEU A 34 -4.84 7.85 9.70
CA LEU A 34 -6.04 7.75 10.54
C LEU A 34 -5.86 8.48 11.88
N LEU A 35 -4.70 8.34 12.52
CA LEU A 35 -4.36 9.06 13.74
C LEU A 35 -4.35 10.58 13.50
N LEU A 36 -3.75 11.04 12.41
CA LEU A 36 -3.78 12.45 12.02
C LEU A 36 -5.21 12.94 11.77
N GLY A 37 -6.03 12.15 11.06
CA GLY A 37 -7.44 12.45 10.85
C GLY A 37 -8.21 12.59 12.16
N LYS A 38 -7.97 11.70 13.13
CA LYS A 38 -8.58 11.76 14.46
C LYS A 38 -8.14 13.00 15.23
N VAL A 39 -6.85 13.34 15.22
CA VAL A 39 -6.31 14.56 15.86
C VAL A 39 -6.94 15.82 15.26
N ILE A 40 -6.99 15.92 13.92
CA ILE A 40 -7.61 17.06 13.23
C ILE A 40 -9.11 17.13 13.53
N GLY A 41 -9.81 15.99 13.53
CA GLY A 41 -11.23 15.93 13.88
C GLY A 41 -11.50 16.39 15.31
N LEU A 42 -10.69 15.96 16.27
CA LEU A 42 -10.75 16.41 17.67
C LEU A 42 -10.44 17.91 17.78
N PHE A 43 -9.48 18.42 17.02
CA PHE A 43 -9.13 19.84 17.05
C PHE A 43 -10.25 20.75 16.51
N ILE A 44 -10.97 20.30 15.48
CA ILE A 44 -12.03 21.10 14.83
C ILE A 44 -13.38 20.95 15.55
N PHE A 45 -13.72 19.74 16.02
CA PHE A 45 -15.06 19.40 16.50
C PHE A 45 -15.12 18.99 17.98
N GLY A 46 -13.99 18.84 18.67
CA GLY A 46 -13.95 18.25 20.01
C GLY A 46 -14.13 19.26 21.14
N GLU A 47 -15.20 19.10 21.93
CA GLU A 47 -15.11 19.39 23.37
C GLU A 47 -14.22 18.30 23.98
N LEU A 48 -13.08 18.69 24.57
CA LEU A 48 -12.10 17.77 25.15
C LEU A 48 -12.67 17.11 26.41
N HIS A 49 -13.50 16.08 26.23
CA HIS A 49 -13.92 15.19 27.30
C HIS A 49 -12.75 14.26 27.64
N SER A 50 -11.98 14.64 28.67
CA SER A 50 -10.97 13.88 29.43
C SER A 50 -9.98 12.94 28.68
N LEU A 51 -8.71 12.94 29.09
CA LEU A 51 -7.70 11.99 28.59
C LEU A 51 -8.09 10.51 28.81
N SER A 52 -9.01 10.23 29.75
CA SER A 52 -9.56 8.89 30.01
C SER A 52 -10.29 8.29 28.81
N ASP A 53 -11.05 9.11 28.09
CA ASP A 53 -11.95 8.65 27.02
C ASP A 53 -11.13 8.22 25.80
N ILE A 54 -9.96 8.83 25.62
CA ILE A 54 -8.97 8.43 24.62
C ILE A 54 -8.46 7.01 24.92
N TRP A 55 -8.12 6.71 26.17
CA TRP A 55 -7.62 5.39 26.56
C TRP A 55 -8.67 4.29 26.41
N GLU A 56 -9.94 4.59 26.67
CA GLU A 56 -11.04 3.63 26.47
C GLU A 56 -11.35 3.38 24.99
N GLN A 57 -11.17 4.39 24.12
CA GLN A 57 -11.40 4.26 22.69
C GLN A 57 -10.24 3.60 21.92
N LEU A 58 -9.01 3.68 22.45
CA LEU A 58 -7.82 3.17 21.77
C LEU A 58 -7.92 1.70 21.31
N PRO A 59 -8.44 0.74 22.11
CA PRO A 59 -8.58 -0.65 21.67
C PRO A 59 -9.51 -0.79 20.46
N ALA A 60 -10.63 -0.06 20.44
CA ALA A 60 -11.58 -0.07 19.34
C ALA A 60 -10.98 0.58 18.08
N ASP A 61 -10.27 1.70 18.24
CA ASP A 61 -9.57 2.36 17.14
C ASP A 61 -8.51 1.44 16.52
N VAL A 62 -7.69 0.78 17.35
CA VAL A 62 -6.67 -0.19 16.90
C VAL A 62 -7.32 -1.36 16.17
N PHE A 63 -8.45 -1.86 16.67
CA PHE A 63 -9.20 -2.92 16.02
C PHE A 63 -9.70 -2.51 14.63
N ILE A 64 -10.30 -1.32 14.51
CA ILE A 64 -10.76 -0.77 13.22
C ILE A 64 -9.59 -0.56 12.26
N MET A 65 -8.47 0.00 12.76
CA MET A 65 -7.24 0.18 11.99
C MET A 65 -6.70 -1.15 11.47
N MET A 66 -6.70 -2.21 12.27
CA MET A 66 -6.33 -3.55 11.81
C MET A 66 -7.31 -4.09 10.77
N LEU A 67 -8.61 -3.98 11.02
CA LEU A 67 -9.66 -4.55 10.17
C LEU A 67 -9.69 -3.90 8.78
N VAL A 68 -9.38 -2.60 8.69
CA VAL A 68 -9.41 -1.86 7.42
C VAL A 68 -8.01 -1.71 6.82
N GLY A 69 -7.03 -1.31 7.61
CA GLY A 69 -5.68 -1.01 7.15
C GLY A 69 -4.92 -2.25 6.67
N PHE A 70 -5.10 -3.39 7.34
CA PHE A 70 -4.38 -4.61 6.97
C PHE A 70 -4.88 -5.19 5.64
N PRO A 71 -6.20 -5.38 5.39
CA PRO A 71 -6.68 -5.85 4.09
C PRO A 71 -6.33 -4.91 2.94
N ILE A 72 -6.42 -3.59 3.14
CA ILE A 72 -6.04 -2.61 2.11
C ILE A 72 -4.55 -2.75 1.76
N SER A 73 -3.69 -2.92 2.75
CA SER A 73 -2.24 -3.10 2.54
C SER A 73 -1.92 -4.39 1.80
N VAL A 74 -2.63 -5.48 2.12
CA VAL A 74 -2.52 -6.77 1.42
C VAL A 74 -2.99 -6.64 -0.03
N LEU A 75 -4.15 -6.03 -0.27
CA LEU A 75 -4.70 -5.81 -1.61
C LEU A 75 -3.79 -4.91 -2.44
N GLY A 76 -3.22 -3.86 -1.84
CA GLY A 76 -2.25 -2.97 -2.47
C GLY A 76 -1.05 -3.74 -3.03
N TRP A 77 -0.50 -4.66 -2.24
CA TRP A 77 0.59 -5.53 -2.67
C TRP A 77 0.18 -6.40 -3.87
N TYR A 78 -0.94 -7.13 -3.77
CA TYR A 78 -1.40 -8.01 -4.84
C TYR A 78 -1.70 -7.24 -6.14
N HIS A 79 -2.22 -6.02 -6.01
CA HIS A 79 -2.50 -5.17 -7.15
C HIS A 79 -1.23 -4.68 -7.86
N GLU A 80 -0.22 -4.25 -7.11
CA GLU A 80 1.10 -3.90 -7.64
C GLU A 80 1.79 -5.11 -8.31
N GLU A 81 1.73 -6.28 -7.65
CA GLU A 81 2.28 -7.53 -8.17
C GLU A 81 1.59 -7.98 -9.48
N SER A 82 0.26 -7.88 -9.55
CA SER A 82 -0.51 -8.17 -10.75
C SER A 82 -0.19 -7.21 -11.90
N LYS A 83 -0.03 -5.91 -11.62
CA LYS A 83 0.42 -4.93 -12.63
C LYS A 83 1.81 -5.27 -13.16
N PHE A 84 2.74 -5.67 -12.29
CA PHE A 84 4.07 -6.10 -12.68
C PHE A 84 4.05 -7.34 -13.57
N PHE A 85 3.28 -8.37 -13.20
CA PHE A 85 3.18 -9.61 -13.97
C PHE A 85 2.53 -9.38 -15.35
N ARG A 86 1.49 -8.54 -15.42
CA ARG A 86 0.88 -8.11 -16.69
C ARG A 86 1.85 -7.34 -17.58
N ALA A 87 2.75 -6.55 -17.00
CA ALA A 87 3.78 -5.83 -17.75
C ALA A 87 4.86 -6.77 -18.30
N LEU A 88 5.32 -7.72 -17.49
CA LEU A 88 6.25 -8.77 -17.91
C LEU A 88 5.71 -9.60 -19.07
N ARG A 89 4.47 -10.09 -18.95
CA ARG A 89 3.81 -10.89 -20.00
C ARG A 89 3.72 -10.12 -21.33
N ARG A 90 3.52 -8.79 -21.28
CA ARG A 90 3.52 -7.94 -22.48
C ARG A 90 4.91 -7.78 -23.10
N LYS A 91 5.98 -7.66 -22.30
CA LYS A 91 7.36 -7.65 -22.82
C LYS A 91 7.72 -8.99 -23.45
N GLU A 92 7.38 -10.10 -22.81
CA GLU A 92 7.67 -11.45 -23.31
C GLU A 92 6.97 -11.72 -24.65
N LYS A 93 5.69 -11.36 -24.79
CA LYS A 93 4.96 -11.46 -26.05
C LYS A 93 5.59 -10.64 -27.18
N ARG A 94 6.10 -9.43 -26.88
CA ARG A 94 6.80 -8.60 -27.87
C ARG A 94 8.13 -9.21 -28.30
N LEU A 95 8.89 -9.77 -27.37
CA LEU A 95 10.16 -10.44 -27.68
C LEU A 95 9.95 -11.68 -28.56
N LYS A 96 8.99 -12.54 -28.20
CA LYS A 96 8.61 -13.73 -29.00
C LYS A 96 8.08 -13.35 -30.39
N GLY A 97 7.25 -12.30 -30.48
CA GLY A 97 6.74 -11.82 -31.76
C GLY A 97 7.80 -11.21 -32.68
N ASN A 98 8.90 -10.67 -32.12
CA ASN A 98 9.99 -10.11 -32.91
C ASN A 98 10.98 -11.19 -33.39
N GLN A 99 11.10 -12.33 -32.67
CA GLN A 99 11.86 -13.50 -33.12
C GLN A 99 11.17 -14.25 -34.27
N ASN A 100 9.84 -14.17 -34.36
CA ASN A 100 9.05 -14.79 -35.44
C ASN A 100 8.83 -13.89 -36.67
N LYS A 101 9.46 -12.71 -36.75
CA LYS A 101 9.42 -11.90 -37.97
C LYS A 101 10.49 -12.40 -38.94
N PRO A 102 10.12 -12.94 -40.12
CA PRO A 102 11.10 -13.22 -41.16
C PRO A 102 11.77 -11.91 -41.58
N LYS A 103 13.09 -11.99 -41.81
CA LYS A 103 13.91 -10.88 -42.34
C LYS A 103 13.41 -10.43 -43.70
#